data_AF-A0A4R9ERY6-F1
#
_entry.id   AF-A0A4R9ERY6-F1
#
_cell.length_a   1.000
_cell.length_b   1.000
_cell.length_c   1.000
_cell.angle_alpha   90.00
_cell.angle_beta   90.00
_cell.angle_gamma   90.00
#
_symmetry.space_group_name_H-M   'P 1'
#
loop_
_entity.id
_entity.type
_entity.pdbx_description
1 polymer ?
#
loop_
_entity_poly.entity_id
_entity_poly.type
_entity_poly.pdbx_seq_one_letter_code
_entity_poly.pdbx_strand_id
1 'polypeptide(L)'
;MTTDAPRPEVQTTAAPAASPASASWRLWILLVWHPALGLPVDPVAVLGLDDSHEPSGRVLRWVPLVYDPADPWRERIGENTSAEDVERWIAQSGGACAIEPAAIPDGALDFAHAADLMLDELLAEVIPA
;
A
#
# COMPACT_ATOMS: atom_id res chain seq x y z
N MET A 1 56.58 37.57 24.19
CA MET A 1 56.06 36.39 24.91
C MET A 1 54.98 35.77 24.03
N THR A 2 55.08 34.45 23.87
CA THR A 2 54.47 33.56 22.88
C THR A 2 52.95 33.45 22.96
N THR A 3 52.35 32.99 21.85
CA THR A 3 51.20 32.05 21.71
C THR A 3 50.06 32.69 20.92
N ASP A 4 49.40 32.10 19.93
CA ASP A 4 49.51 30.89 19.08
C ASP A 4 48.31 31.01 18.12
N ALA A 5 48.44 30.54 16.89
CA ALA A 5 47.30 30.25 16.00
C ALA A 5 47.64 28.96 15.25
N PRO A 6 46.71 28.15 14.71
CA PRO A 6 45.25 28.33 14.55
C PRO A 6 44.40 27.05 14.80
N ARG A 7 43.05 27.12 14.76
CA ARG A 7 42.20 25.98 14.31
C ARG A 7 40.81 26.46 13.85
N PRO A 8 40.37 26.16 12.61
CA PRO A 8 38.95 26.23 12.26
C PRO A 8 38.27 24.95 12.76
N GLU A 9 37.24 25.10 13.60
CA GLU A 9 36.40 23.99 14.03
C GLU A 9 35.53 23.53 12.85
N VAL A 10 35.80 22.31 12.39
CA VAL A 10 34.90 21.53 11.56
C VAL A 10 33.94 20.81 12.50
N GLN A 11 32.64 21.06 12.37
CA GLN A 11 31.49 20.24 12.80
C GLN A 11 30.24 21.14 12.71
N THR A 12 29.11 20.79 12.11
CA THR A 12 28.60 19.52 11.60
C THR A 12 27.60 19.95 10.53
N THR A 13 27.80 19.51 9.29
CA THR A 13 26.69 19.45 8.33
C THR A 13 25.68 18.49 8.95
N ALA A 14 24.65 19.04 9.62
CA ALA A 14 23.42 18.30 9.76
C ALA A 14 22.95 18.08 8.33
N ALA A 15 23.18 16.86 7.81
CA ALA A 15 22.44 16.41 6.66
C ALA A 15 20.98 16.71 6.99
N PRO A 16 20.24 17.44 6.13
CA PRO A 16 18.80 17.48 6.31
C PRO A 16 18.39 16.01 6.38
N ALA A 17 17.80 15.62 7.51
CA ALA A 17 17.12 14.33 7.61
C ALA A 17 16.30 14.25 6.32
N ALA A 18 16.63 13.29 5.47
CA ALA A 18 15.95 13.12 4.21
C ALA A 18 14.46 13.14 4.58
N SER A 19 13.76 14.20 4.18
CA SER A 19 12.30 14.20 4.23
C SER A 19 11.92 12.83 3.68
N PRO A 20 11.10 12.03 4.39
CA PRO A 20 10.68 10.76 3.82
C PRO A 20 10.17 11.13 2.45
N ALA A 21 10.86 10.63 1.40
CA ALA A 21 10.44 10.85 0.04
C ALA A 21 8.96 10.50 0.06
N SER A 22 8.09 11.48 -0.20
CA SER A 22 6.64 11.30 -0.11
C SER A 22 6.35 9.96 -0.75
N ALA A 23 5.98 8.97 0.05
CA ALA A 23 6.09 7.59 -0.38
C ALA A 23 5.33 7.47 -1.70
N SER A 24 6.06 7.18 -2.78
CA SER A 24 5.51 6.94 -4.13
C SER A 24 4.67 5.68 -4.17
N TRP A 25 4.58 5.00 -3.03
CA TRP A 25 3.79 3.82 -2.79
C TRP A 25 2.34 4.20 -2.54
N ARG A 26 1.44 3.39 -3.07
CA ARG A 26 0.01 3.51 -2.84
C ARG A 26 -0.55 2.14 -2.50
N LEU A 27 -1.56 2.14 -1.64
CA LEU A 27 -2.26 0.94 -1.21
C LEU A 27 -3.73 1.03 -1.58
N TRP A 28 -4.32 -0.12 -1.87
CA TRP A 28 -5.74 -0.26 -2.08
C TRP A 28 -6.26 -1.56 -1.48
N ILE A 29 -7.50 -1.53 -1.03
CA ILE A 29 -8.25 -2.71 -0.58
C ILE A 29 -9.17 -3.14 -1.73
N LEU A 30 -9.06 -4.41 -2.10
CA LEU A 30 -9.90 -5.05 -3.08
C LEU A 30 -11.14 -5.61 -2.39
N LEU A 31 -12.31 -5.18 -2.83
CA LEU A 31 -13.60 -5.51 -2.25
C LEU A 31 -14.46 -6.31 -3.23
N VAL A 32 -15.32 -7.16 -2.68
CA VAL A 32 -16.30 -7.95 -3.43
C VAL A 32 -17.69 -7.82 -2.82
N TRP A 33 -18.70 -8.24 -3.59
CA TRP A 33 -20.09 -8.16 -3.22
C TRP A 33 -20.42 -8.92 -1.94
N HIS A 34 -20.90 -8.20 -0.93
CA HIS A 34 -21.42 -8.80 0.28
C HIS A 34 -22.93 -9.07 0.12
N PRO A 35 -23.38 -10.34 0.05
CA PRO A 35 -24.75 -10.68 -0.34
C PRO A 35 -25.80 -10.16 0.64
N ALA A 36 -25.49 -10.11 1.94
CA ALA A 36 -26.45 -9.62 2.94
C ALA A 36 -26.59 -8.10 2.96
N LEU A 37 -25.56 -7.37 2.51
CA LEU A 37 -25.56 -5.90 2.50
C LEU A 37 -25.91 -5.34 1.12
N GLY A 38 -25.82 -6.15 0.07
CA GLY A 38 -26.12 -5.74 -1.30
C GLY A 38 -25.15 -4.68 -1.81
N LEU A 39 -23.89 -4.71 -1.38
CA LEU A 39 -22.84 -3.73 -1.71
C LEU A 39 -21.47 -4.43 -1.78
N PRO A 40 -20.51 -3.93 -2.59
CA PRO A 40 -19.15 -4.47 -2.69
C PRO A 40 -18.27 -3.99 -1.53
N VAL A 41 -18.43 -4.60 -0.36
CA VAL A 41 -17.79 -4.16 0.90
C VAL A 41 -16.97 -5.25 1.59
N ASP A 42 -16.94 -6.47 1.06
CA ASP A 42 -16.22 -7.57 1.69
C ASP A 42 -14.75 -7.58 1.22
N PRO A 43 -13.77 -7.37 2.11
CA PRO A 43 -12.36 -7.29 1.72
C PRO A 43 -11.77 -8.65 1.37
N VAL A 44 -11.10 -8.72 0.22
CA VAL A 44 -10.50 -9.98 -0.25
C VAL A 44 -8.99 -9.93 -0.46
N ALA A 45 -8.43 -8.73 -0.62
CA ALA A 45 -6.99 -8.56 -0.79
C ALA A 45 -6.54 -7.11 -0.57
N VAL A 46 -5.24 -6.95 -0.34
CA VAL A 46 -4.54 -5.67 -0.34
C VAL A 46 -3.59 -5.64 -1.54
N LEU A 47 -3.70 -4.60 -2.35
CA LEU A 47 -2.81 -4.31 -3.46
C LEU A 47 -1.92 -3.12 -3.08
N GLY A 48 -0.61 -3.29 -3.20
CA GLY A 48 0.34 -2.20 -3.13
C GLY A 48 1.09 -2.03 -4.44
N LEU A 49 1.25 -0.78 -4.88
CA LEU A 49 2.06 -0.42 -6.03
C LEU A 49 3.14 0.59 -5.63
N ASP A 50 4.31 0.45 -6.24
CA ASP A 50 5.43 1.38 -6.16
C ASP A 50 5.75 1.91 -7.56
N ASP A 51 5.35 3.15 -7.82
CA ASP A 51 5.55 3.83 -9.11
C ASP A 51 6.93 4.53 -9.23
N SER A 52 7.87 4.24 -8.31
CA SER A 52 9.22 4.83 -8.34
C SER A 52 10.08 4.33 -9.50
N HIS A 53 9.74 3.17 -10.07
CA HIS A 53 10.53 2.46 -11.06
C HIS A 53 9.63 1.85 -12.12
N GLU A 54 10.19 1.61 -13.32
CA GLU A 54 9.49 0.95 -14.42
C GLU A 54 10.14 -0.42 -14.69
N PRO A 55 9.38 -1.53 -14.64
CA PRO A 55 7.95 -1.61 -14.31
C PRO A 55 7.68 -1.32 -12.82
N SER A 56 6.48 -0.77 -12.51
CA SER A 56 6.08 -0.50 -11.12
C SER A 56 6.23 -1.75 -10.26
N GLY A 57 6.81 -1.57 -9.06
CA GLY A 57 6.83 -2.61 -8.05
C GLY A 57 5.41 -2.93 -7.62
N ARG A 58 5.10 -4.22 -7.41
CA ARG A 58 3.76 -4.62 -6.99
C ARG A 58 3.78 -5.71 -5.94
N VAL A 59 2.91 -5.56 -4.96
CA VAL A 59 2.59 -6.58 -3.97
C VAL A 59 1.10 -6.84 -3.97
N LEU A 60 0.71 -8.11 -3.90
CA LEU A 60 -0.68 -8.51 -3.74
C LEU A 60 -0.77 -9.50 -2.58
N ARG A 61 -1.61 -9.19 -1.61
CA ARG A 61 -1.84 -9.99 -0.41
C ARG A 61 -3.28 -10.41 -0.34
N TRP A 62 -3.53 -11.70 -0.50
CA TRP A 62 -4.88 -12.27 -0.44
C TRP A 62 -5.26 -12.60 0.99
N VAL A 63 -6.50 -12.33 1.36
CA VAL A 63 -7.07 -12.82 2.61
C VAL A 63 -7.13 -14.36 2.56
N PRO A 64 -6.62 -15.10 3.57
CA PRO A 64 -6.42 -16.56 3.48
C PRO A 64 -7.66 -17.44 3.31
N LEU A 65 -8.89 -16.90 3.43
CA LEU A 65 -10.13 -17.69 3.44
C LEU A 65 -11.17 -17.29 2.38
N VAL A 66 -10.83 -16.37 1.48
CA VAL A 66 -11.76 -15.81 0.48
C VAL A 66 -11.48 -16.32 -0.94
N TYR A 67 -11.25 -17.61 -1.09
CA TYR A 67 -10.80 -18.18 -2.37
C TYR A 67 -11.76 -17.90 -3.53
N ASP A 68 -12.98 -18.44 -3.49
CA ASP A 68 -13.96 -18.26 -4.58
C ASP A 68 -14.49 -16.82 -4.69
N PRO A 69 -14.79 -16.09 -3.58
CA PRO A 69 -15.24 -14.71 -3.68
C PRO A 69 -14.22 -13.77 -4.35
N ALA A 70 -12.92 -14.08 -4.26
CA ALA A 70 -11.85 -13.28 -4.84
C ALA A 70 -11.61 -13.50 -6.34
N ASP A 71 -12.23 -14.50 -6.97
CA ASP A 71 -12.01 -14.87 -8.38
C ASP A 71 -12.12 -13.69 -9.36
N PRO A 72 -13.12 -12.77 -9.24
CA PRO A 72 -13.20 -11.62 -10.12
C PRO A 72 -11.96 -10.72 -10.10
N TRP A 73 -11.23 -10.68 -8.99
CA TRP A 73 -9.96 -9.95 -8.86
C TRP A 73 -8.77 -10.78 -9.35
N ARG A 74 -8.76 -12.10 -9.11
CA ARG A 74 -7.71 -13.00 -9.61
C ARG A 74 -7.65 -13.02 -11.13
N GLU A 75 -8.80 -13.00 -11.80
CA GLU A 75 -8.89 -12.95 -13.26
C GLU A 75 -8.48 -11.59 -13.83
N ARG A 76 -8.71 -10.51 -13.08
CA ARG A 76 -8.48 -9.14 -13.52
C ARG A 76 -7.03 -8.67 -13.30
N ILE A 77 -6.39 -9.13 -12.23
CA ILE A 77 -5.05 -8.69 -11.82
C ILE A 77 -4.00 -9.63 -12.42
N GLY A 78 -3.33 -9.19 -13.50
CA GLY A 78 -2.21 -9.90 -14.15
C GLY A 78 -0.85 -9.28 -13.80
N GLU A 79 0.28 -9.91 -14.12
CA GLU A 79 1.64 -9.46 -13.73
C GLU A 79 1.95 -7.97 -13.96
N ASN A 80 1.35 -7.36 -14.99
CA ASN A 80 1.61 -5.98 -15.40
C ASN A 80 0.53 -4.98 -14.96
N THR A 81 -0.26 -5.29 -13.92
CA THR A 81 -1.24 -4.33 -13.39
C THR A 81 -0.55 -3.05 -12.92
N SER A 82 -0.98 -1.92 -13.48
CA SER A 82 -0.46 -0.59 -13.23
C SER A 82 -1.38 0.26 -12.35
N ALA A 83 -0.90 1.42 -11.88
CA ALA A 83 -1.74 2.38 -11.17
C ALA A 83 -2.87 2.93 -12.07
N GLU A 84 -2.64 3.08 -13.37
CA GLU A 84 -3.69 3.52 -14.32
C GLU A 84 -4.83 2.50 -14.44
N ASP A 85 -4.53 1.21 -14.34
CA ASP A 85 -5.56 0.17 -14.31
C ASP A 85 -6.42 0.30 -13.06
N VAL A 86 -5.80 0.57 -11.91
CA VAL A 86 -6.49 0.80 -10.64
C VAL A 86 -7.40 2.02 -10.70
N GLU A 87 -6.90 3.17 -11.18
CA GLU A 87 -7.71 4.38 -11.35
C GLU A 87 -8.90 4.14 -12.29
N ARG A 88 -8.70 3.36 -13.35
CA ARG A 88 -9.78 2.95 -14.26
C ARG A 88 -10.83 2.10 -13.54
N TRP A 89 -10.42 1.18 -12.67
CA TRP A 89 -11.35 0.35 -11.89
C TRP A 89 -12.14 1.18 -10.87
N ILE A 90 -11.49 2.14 -10.19
CA ILE A 90 -12.15 3.09 -9.29
C ILE A 90 -13.23 3.87 -10.05
N ALA A 91 -12.90 4.41 -11.23
CA ALA A 91 -13.84 5.18 -12.04
C ALA A 91 -15.03 4.36 -12.58
N GLN A 92 -14.88 3.04 -12.67
CA GLN A 92 -15.91 2.11 -13.15
C GLN A 92 -16.75 1.50 -12.02
N SER A 93 -16.64 2.02 -10.79
CA SER A 93 -17.36 1.51 -9.62
C SER A 93 -18.87 1.44 -9.85
N GLY A 94 -19.43 0.22 -9.77
CA GLY A 94 -20.86 -0.04 -10.03
C GLY A 94 -21.24 -1.50 -10.24
N GLY A 95 -20.37 -2.45 -9.88
CA GLY A 95 -20.57 -3.89 -10.13
C GLY A 95 -20.32 -4.76 -8.88
N ALA A 96 -20.02 -6.04 -9.11
CA ALA A 96 -19.76 -7.02 -8.04
C ALA A 96 -18.42 -6.82 -7.31
N CYS A 97 -17.59 -5.87 -7.74
CA CYS A 97 -16.31 -5.54 -7.14
C CYS A 97 -16.18 -4.02 -6.96
N ALA A 98 -15.43 -3.63 -5.94
CA ALA A 98 -14.97 -2.27 -5.74
C ALA A 98 -13.50 -2.29 -5.28
N ILE A 99 -12.81 -1.19 -5.50
CA ILE A 99 -11.43 -1.00 -5.03
C ILE A 99 -11.39 0.34 -4.31
N GLU A 100 -10.89 0.33 -3.09
CA GLU A 100 -10.87 1.51 -2.22
C GLU A 100 -9.42 1.91 -1.92
N PRO A 101 -9.07 3.20 -1.96
CA PRO A 101 -7.76 3.67 -1.52
C PRO A 101 -7.57 3.41 -0.03
N ALA A 102 -6.39 2.92 0.35
CA ALA A 102 -6.01 2.70 1.74
C ALA A 102 -4.88 3.63 2.14
N ALA A 103 -4.93 4.11 3.38
CA ALA A 103 -3.80 4.82 3.98
C ALA A 103 -2.63 3.84 4.20
N ILE A 104 -1.40 4.35 4.11
CA ILE A 104 -0.21 3.56 4.44
C ILE A 104 -0.15 3.40 5.97
N PRO A 105 -0.09 2.17 6.50
CA PRO A 105 0.03 1.94 7.94
C PRO A 105 1.28 2.59 8.54
N ASP A 106 1.15 3.10 9.77
CA ASP A 106 2.28 3.61 10.53
C ASP A 106 3.34 2.53 10.76
N GLY A 107 4.61 2.88 10.61
CA GLY A 107 5.72 1.94 10.77
C GLY A 107 5.99 1.03 9.56
N ALA A 108 5.25 1.20 8.45
CA ALA A 108 5.58 0.57 7.18
C ALA A 108 7.01 0.92 6.74
N LEU A 109 7.76 -0.10 6.32
CA LEU A 109 9.17 0.04 5.91
C LEU A 109 9.32 0.11 4.40
N ASP A 110 8.47 -0.64 3.69
CA ASP A 110 8.33 -0.68 2.25
C ASP A 110 6.86 -0.98 1.88
N PHE A 111 6.52 -0.91 0.60
CA PHE A 111 5.14 -1.15 0.12
C PHE A 111 4.67 -2.60 0.38
N ALA A 112 5.58 -3.58 0.44
CA ALA A 112 5.24 -4.96 0.74
C ALA A 112 4.88 -5.12 2.23
N HIS A 113 5.71 -4.57 3.11
CA HIS A 113 5.44 -4.52 4.55
C HIS A 113 4.16 -3.73 4.85
N ALA A 114 3.92 -2.63 4.14
CA ALA A 114 2.68 -1.86 4.28
C ALA A 114 1.43 -2.70 3.93
N ALA A 115 1.50 -3.51 2.88
CA ALA A 115 0.41 -4.40 2.50
C ALA A 115 0.22 -5.55 3.51
N ASP A 116 1.31 -6.06 4.09
CA ASP A 116 1.26 -7.07 5.17
C ASP A 116 0.58 -6.51 6.43
N LEU A 117 0.96 -5.30 6.88
CA LEU A 117 0.32 -4.64 8.03
C LEU A 117 -1.17 -4.37 7.81
N MET A 118 -1.53 -3.91 6.62
CA MET A 118 -2.94 -3.69 6.25
C MET A 118 -3.72 -5.00 6.21
N LEU A 119 -3.11 -6.10 5.73
CA LEU A 119 -3.75 -7.41 5.78
C LEU A 119 -3.98 -7.84 7.23
N ASP A 120 -3.00 -7.67 8.11
CA ASP A 120 -3.12 -8.01 9.53
C ASP A 120 -4.25 -7.20 10.21
N GLU A 121 -4.40 -5.93 9.87
CA GLU A 121 -5.49 -5.07 10.36
C GLU A 121 -6.87 -5.60 9.90
N LEU A 122 -7.01 -5.90 8.61
CA LEU A 122 -8.24 -6.50 8.06
C LEU A 122 -8.58 -7.83 8.75
N LEU A 123 -7.59 -8.66 9.04
CA LEU A 123 -7.80 -9.93 9.72
C LEU A 123 -8.14 -9.77 11.20
N ALA A 124 -7.60 -8.74 11.86
CA ALA A 124 -7.90 -8.45 13.26
C ALA A 124 -9.35 -7.98 13.46
N GLU A 125 -9.90 -7.20 12.52
CA GLU A 125 -11.31 -6.76 12.57
C GLU A 125 -12.32 -7.92 12.41
N VAL A 126 -11.90 -9.03 11.78
CA VAL A 126 -12.75 -10.20 11.51
C VAL A 126 -12.87 -11.15 12.72
N ILE A 127 -12.12 -10.94 13.81
CA ILE A 127 -12.25 -11.76 15.03
C ILE A 127 -13.22 -11.09 16.01
N PRO A 128 -14.49 -11.54 16.13
CA PRO A 128 -15.33 -11.11 17.23
C PRO A 128 -14.76 -11.63 18.56
N ALA A 129 -14.71 -10.74 19.56
CA ALA A 129 -14.41 -11.07 20.95
C ALA A 129 -15.46 -12.00 21.58
#